data_AF-A0AAN0KB32-F1
#
_entry.id   AF-A0AAN0KB32-F1
#
_cell.length_a   1.000
_cell.length_b   1.000
_cell.length_c   1.000
_cell.angle_alpha   90.00
_cell.angle_beta   90.00
_cell.angle_gamma   90.00
#
_symmetry.space_group_name_H-M   'P 1'
#
loop_
_entity.id
_entity.type
_entity.pdbx_description
1 polymer ?
#
loop_
_entity_poly.entity_id
_entity_poly.type
_entity_poly.pdbx_seq_one_letter_code
_entity_poly.pdbx_strand_id
1 'polypeptide(L)'
;MNDQDMEKELLENGFTQNDITKMRGIVSRSANSGETLLMLTHSLKKTFYNGCFISIILIASFIINAVFNISDDWVEILIHFTLTIFFLLPVYYLAPMNLAYKSYSYLKRKDKTG
;
A
#
# COMPACT_ATOMS: atom_id res chain seq x y z
N MET A 1 -9.94 -22.71 2.85
CA MET A 1 -10.95 -21.69 3.18
C MET A 1 -11.55 -21.20 1.88
N ASN A 2 -12.87 -21.11 1.78
CA ASN A 2 -13.58 -20.59 0.60
C ASN A 2 -13.58 -19.05 0.62
N ASP A 3 -13.77 -18.41 -0.53
CA ASP A 3 -13.81 -16.94 -0.67
C ASP A 3 -14.94 -16.29 0.16
N GLN A 4 -16.08 -16.97 0.34
CA GLN A 4 -17.15 -16.44 1.20
C GLN A 4 -16.81 -16.46 2.69
N ASP A 5 -16.07 -17.47 3.14
CA ASP A 5 -15.58 -17.56 4.52
C ASP A 5 -14.49 -16.52 4.76
N MET A 6 -13.60 -16.32 3.77
CA MET A 6 -12.57 -15.28 3.79
C MET A 6 -13.15 -13.87 3.79
N GLU A 7 -14.20 -13.61 3.01
CA GLU A 7 -14.89 -12.32 2.99
C GLU A 7 -15.45 -11.95 4.37
N LYS A 8 -16.14 -12.89 5.04
CA LYS A 8 -16.63 -12.68 6.40
C LYS A 8 -15.49 -12.40 7.38
N GLU A 9 -14.42 -13.19 7.32
CA GLU A 9 -13.27 -13.01 8.20
C GLU A 9 -12.58 -11.64 7.99
N LEU A 10 -12.48 -11.18 6.74
CA LEU A 10 -11.93 -9.85 6.42
C LEU A 10 -12.82 -8.72 6.98
N LEU A 11 -14.15 -8.83 6.85
CA LEU A 11 -15.09 -7.84 7.40
C LEU A 11 -14.99 -7.74 8.92
N GLU A 12 -14.91 -8.88 9.60
CA GLU A 12 -14.74 -8.96 11.06
C GLU A 12 -13.42 -8.34 11.53
N ASN A 13 -12.41 -8.30 10.66
CA ASN A 13 -11.10 -7.72 10.93
C ASN A 13 -10.93 -6.27 10.43
N GLY A 14 -12.03 -5.57 10.11
CA GLY A 14 -12.03 -4.13 9.82
C GLY A 14 -11.81 -3.76 8.34
N PHE A 15 -11.88 -4.73 7.42
CA PHE A 15 -12.06 -4.41 6.01
C PHE A 15 -13.50 -3.92 5.78
N THR A 16 -13.65 -2.98 4.85
CA THR A 16 -14.98 -2.51 4.45
C THR A 16 -15.46 -3.30 3.23
N GLN A 17 -16.77 -3.29 2.98
CA GLN A 17 -17.34 -3.94 1.79
C GLN A 17 -16.77 -3.35 0.47
N ASN A 18 -16.40 -2.07 0.50
CA ASN A 18 -15.72 -1.41 -0.62
C ASN A 18 -14.30 -1.94 -0.84
N ASP A 19 -13.56 -2.24 0.23
CA ASP A 19 -12.22 -2.85 0.16
C ASP A 19 -12.30 -4.26 -0.49
N ILE A 20 -13.30 -5.03 -0.10
CA ILE A 20 -13.53 -6.39 -0.62
C ILE A 20 -13.98 -6.37 -2.07
N THR A 21 -14.84 -5.42 -2.44
CA THR A 21 -15.27 -5.23 -3.84
C THR A 21 -14.08 -4.86 -4.73
N LYS A 22 -13.16 -4.01 -4.25
CA LYS A 22 -11.91 -3.71 -4.95
C LYS A 22 -11.01 -4.93 -5.08
N MET A 23 -10.85 -5.72 -4.02
CA MET A 23 -10.07 -6.96 -4.05
C MET A 23 -10.65 -7.98 -5.04
N ARG A 24 -11.96 -8.21 -5.01
CA ARG A 24 -12.66 -9.03 -6.02
C ARG A 24 -12.47 -8.50 -7.44
N GLY A 25 -12.55 -7.18 -7.62
CA GLY A 25 -12.28 -6.53 -8.90
C GLY A 25 -10.88 -6.84 -9.44
N ILE A 26 -9.86 -6.83 -8.56
CA ILE A 26 -8.47 -7.16 -8.91
C ILE A 26 -8.33 -8.65 -9.24
N VAL A 27 -8.90 -9.55 -8.42
CA VAL A 27 -8.92 -11.01 -8.71
C VAL A 27 -9.57 -11.28 -10.06
N SER A 28 -10.74 -10.68 -10.33
CA SER A 28 -11.50 -10.92 -11.56
C SER A 28 -10.82 -10.38 -12.82
N ARG A 29 -9.94 -9.37 -12.68
CA ARG A 29 -9.12 -8.82 -13.77
C ARG A 29 -7.77 -9.52 -13.93
N SER A 30 -7.30 -10.24 -12.91
CA SER A 30 -6.08 -11.03 -12.99
C SER A 30 -6.30 -12.18 -13.96
N ALA A 31 -5.43 -12.31 -14.97
CA ALA A 31 -5.52 -13.40 -15.96
C ALA A 31 -5.34 -14.79 -15.33
N ASN A 32 -4.89 -14.86 -14.07
CA ASN A 32 -4.88 -16.07 -13.26
C ASN A 32 -6.24 -16.28 -12.60
N SER A 33 -7.14 -16.97 -13.31
CA SER A 33 -8.51 -17.32 -12.93
C SER A 33 -8.65 -18.25 -11.70
N GLY A 34 -7.63 -18.33 -10.84
CA GLY A 34 -7.59 -19.14 -9.62
C GLY A 34 -7.03 -18.43 -8.39
N GLU A 35 -6.73 -17.12 -8.47
CA GLU A 35 -6.32 -16.36 -7.29
C GLU A 35 -7.51 -16.16 -6.35
N THR A 36 -7.39 -16.67 -5.12
CA THR A 36 -8.41 -16.46 -4.06
C THR A 36 -8.18 -15.14 -3.34
N LEU A 37 -9.19 -14.64 -2.63
CA LEU A 37 -9.07 -13.44 -1.79
C LEU A 37 -7.90 -13.55 -0.79
N LEU A 38 -7.59 -14.77 -0.33
CA LEU A 38 -6.47 -15.06 0.56
C LEU A 38 -5.10 -14.87 -0.13
N MET A 39 -4.92 -15.39 -1.34
CA MET A 39 -3.70 -15.14 -2.12
C MET A 39 -3.53 -13.66 -2.43
N LEU A 40 -4.62 -12.96 -2.77
CA LEU A 40 -4.58 -11.53 -3.02
C LEU A 40 -4.21 -10.73 -1.76
N THR A 41 -4.68 -11.15 -0.59
CA THR A 41 -4.31 -10.52 0.70
C THR A 41 -2.80 -10.67 0.96
N HIS A 42 -2.23 -11.84 0.69
CA HIS A 42 -0.80 -12.09 0.82
C HIS A 42 0.04 -11.31 -0.20
N SER A 43 -0.40 -11.23 -1.45
CA SER A 43 0.29 -10.46 -2.48
C SER A 43 0.20 -8.96 -2.19
N LEU A 44 -0.95 -8.44 -1.74
CA LEU A 44 -1.10 -7.05 -1.27
C LEU A 44 -0.15 -6.72 -0.12
N LYS A 45 0.07 -7.63 0.84
CA LYS A 45 1.09 -7.44 1.89
C LYS A 45 2.48 -7.29 1.28
N LYS A 46 2.85 -8.11 0.28
CA LYS A 46 4.15 -7.99 -0.40
C LYS A 46 4.27 -6.66 -1.17
N THR A 47 3.21 -6.25 -1.85
CA THR A 47 3.15 -4.97 -2.57
C THR A 47 3.16 -3.78 -1.61
N PHE A 48 2.62 -3.93 -0.38
CA PHE A 48 2.75 -2.93 0.69
C PHE A 48 4.22 -2.65 1.02
N TYR A 49 5.00 -3.72 1.24
CA TYR A 49 6.43 -3.59 1.53
C TYR A 49 7.18 -2.97 0.36
N ASN A 50 6.85 -3.38 -0.87
CA ASN A 50 7.48 -2.82 -2.06
C ASN A 50 7.15 -1.32 -2.22
N GLY A 51 5.89 -0.93 -2.03
CA GLY A 51 5.47 0.48 -2.09
C GLY A 51 6.07 1.32 -0.96
N CYS A 52 6.12 0.79 0.26
CA CYS A 52 6.76 1.44 1.40
C CYS A 52 8.27 1.60 1.17
N PHE A 53 8.94 0.58 0.64
CA PHE A 53 10.36 0.64 0.30
C PHE A 53 10.67 1.71 -0.76
N ILE A 54 9.87 1.77 -1.83
CA ILE A 54 10.00 2.82 -2.86
C ILE A 54 9.73 4.21 -2.25
N SER A 55 8.73 4.34 -1.37
CA SER A 55 8.45 5.59 -0.66
C SER A 55 9.65 6.06 0.18
N ILE A 56 10.27 5.13 0.92
CA ILE A 56 11.45 5.42 1.75
C ILE A 56 12.61 5.90 0.88
N ILE A 57 12.86 5.28 -0.27
CA ILE A 57 13.93 5.69 -1.19
C ILE A 57 13.67 7.11 -1.71
N LEU A 58 12.44 7.42 -2.12
CA LEU A 58 12.08 8.77 -2.59
C LEU A 58 12.25 9.83 -1.50
N ILE A 59 11.78 9.54 -0.28
CA ILE A 59 11.92 10.43 0.87
C ILE A 59 13.40 10.61 1.24
N ALA A 60 14.19 9.55 1.25
CA ALA A 60 15.62 9.62 1.55
C ALA A 60 16.38 10.44 0.50
N SER A 61 16.10 10.22 -0.80
CA SER A 61 16.69 10.99 -1.89
C SER A 61 16.32 12.48 -1.80
N PHE A 62 15.09 12.77 -1.39
CA PHE A 62 14.64 14.12 -1.12
C PHE A 62 15.39 14.77 0.04
N ILE A 63 15.48 14.09 1.19
CA ILE A 63 16.18 14.63 2.37
C ILE A 63 17.66 14.87 2.06
N ILE A 64 18.32 13.96 1.34
CA ILE A 64 19.72 14.13 0.92
C ILE A 64 19.84 15.37 0.03
N ASN A 65 19.00 15.53 -1.00
CA ASN A 65 19.03 16.76 -1.80
C ASN A 65 18.75 18.01 -0.96
N ALA A 66 17.80 17.93 -0.03
CA ALA A 66 17.43 19.05 0.82
C ALA A 66 18.52 19.44 1.83
N VAL A 67 19.33 18.49 2.29
CA VAL A 67 20.39 18.77 3.27
C VAL A 67 21.68 19.22 2.58
N PHE A 68 21.98 18.71 1.38
CA PHE A 68 23.26 18.95 0.72
C PHE A 68 23.22 19.99 -0.40
N ASN A 69 22.08 20.22 -1.05
CA ASN A 69 21.97 21.09 -2.24
C ASN A 69 21.03 22.28 -2.08
N ILE A 70 20.12 22.28 -1.11
CA ILE A 70 19.22 23.41 -0.92
C ILE A 70 19.99 24.56 -0.29
N SER A 71 20.10 25.65 -1.04
CA SER A 71 20.49 26.97 -0.58
C SER A 71 19.46 27.50 0.43
N ASP A 72 19.78 28.49 1.28
CA ASP A 72 18.81 29.20 2.15
C ASP A 72 17.70 29.97 1.37
N ASP A 73 17.57 29.71 0.06
CA ASP A 73 16.53 30.27 -0.79
C ASP A 73 15.21 29.50 -0.59
N TRP A 74 14.25 30.20 0.01
CA TRP A 74 12.90 29.71 0.25
C TRP A 74 12.17 29.23 -1.01
N VAL A 75 12.50 29.78 -2.19
CA VAL A 75 11.87 29.36 -3.45
C VAL A 75 12.32 27.95 -3.85
N GLU A 76 13.60 27.65 -3.68
CA GLU A 76 14.18 26.34 -3.99
C GLU A 76 13.59 25.26 -3.07
N ILE A 77 13.42 25.57 -1.79
CA ILE A 77 12.76 24.71 -0.80
C ILE A 77 11.33 24.39 -1.21
N LEU A 78 10.57 25.40 -1.64
CA LEU A 78 9.16 25.24 -1.99
C LEU A 78 8.98 24.34 -3.23
N ILE A 79 9.84 24.51 -4.24
CA ILE A 79 9.83 23.70 -5.46
C ILE A 79 10.13 22.24 -5.14
N HIS A 80 11.19 22.01 -4.36
CA HIS A 80 11.60 20.70 -3.91
C HIS A 80 10.49 20.00 -3.10
N PHE A 81 9.90 20.71 -2.13
CA PHE A 81 8.78 20.17 -1.33
C PHE A 81 7.57 19.79 -2.19
N THR A 82 7.22 20.65 -3.15
CA THR A 82 6.09 20.41 -4.06
C THR A 82 6.34 19.18 -4.95
N LEU A 83 7.54 19.04 -5.49
CA LEU A 83 7.92 17.85 -6.27
C LEU A 83 7.82 16.58 -5.42
N THR A 84 8.27 16.60 -4.18
CA THR A 84 8.19 15.44 -3.28
C THR A 84 6.75 15.02 -2.99
N ILE A 85 5.85 15.98 -2.72
CA ILE A 85 4.42 15.67 -2.60
C ILE A 85 3.87 15.09 -3.91
N PHE A 86 4.25 15.67 -5.04
CA PHE A 86 3.83 15.19 -6.35
C PHE A 86 4.28 13.75 -6.63
N PHE A 87 5.47 13.35 -6.19
CA PHE A 87 5.95 11.96 -6.31
C PHE A 87 5.36 11.02 -5.25
N LEU A 88 5.01 11.51 -4.06
CA LEU A 88 4.35 10.71 -3.02
C LEU A 88 2.89 10.41 -3.34
N LEU A 89 2.17 11.34 -3.98
CA LEU A 89 0.77 11.17 -4.39
C LEU A 89 0.51 9.88 -5.18
N PRO A 90 1.24 9.57 -6.28
CA PRO A 90 1.03 8.34 -7.02
C PRO A 90 1.40 7.12 -6.19
N VAL A 91 2.38 7.18 -5.28
CA VAL A 91 2.66 6.04 -4.40
C VAL A 91 1.51 5.81 -3.42
N TYR A 92 0.86 6.86 -2.93
CA TYR A 92 -0.28 6.76 -2.01
C TYR A 92 -1.60 6.39 -2.69
N TYR A 93 -1.81 6.84 -3.93
CA TYR A 93 -3.03 6.59 -4.71
C TYR A 93 -2.96 5.34 -5.60
N LEU A 94 -1.82 5.03 -6.24
CA LEU A 94 -1.68 3.83 -7.07
C LEU A 94 -1.36 2.58 -6.25
N ALA A 95 -0.58 2.68 -5.16
CA ALA A 95 -0.51 1.57 -4.22
C ALA A 95 -1.74 1.68 -3.30
N PRO A 96 -2.57 0.64 -3.16
CA PRO A 96 -3.67 0.67 -2.20
C PRO A 96 -3.08 0.49 -0.80
N MET A 97 -2.28 1.46 -0.35
CA MET A 97 -1.47 1.43 0.87
C MET A 97 -2.33 1.15 2.10
N ASN A 98 -3.57 1.65 2.11
CA ASN A 98 -4.57 1.37 3.13
C ASN A 98 -4.99 -0.12 3.12
N LEU A 99 -5.39 -0.68 1.96
CA LEU A 99 -5.71 -2.11 1.89
C LEU A 99 -4.50 -2.97 2.22
N ALA A 100 -3.33 -2.57 1.75
CA ALA A 100 -2.08 -3.30 1.88
C ALA A 100 -1.58 -3.28 3.35
N TYR A 101 -1.79 -2.18 4.08
CA TYR A 101 -1.62 -2.11 5.54
C TYR A 101 -2.64 -2.96 6.30
N LYS A 102 -3.93 -2.91 5.92
CA LYS A 102 -4.97 -3.76 6.52
C LYS A 102 -4.64 -5.25 6.33
N SER A 103 -4.19 -5.64 5.14
CA SER A 103 -3.75 -7.01 4.84
C SER A 103 -2.54 -7.42 5.70
N TYR A 104 -1.56 -6.53 5.88
CA TYR A 104 -0.43 -6.78 6.78
C TYR A 104 -0.88 -6.96 8.24
N SER A 105 -1.70 -6.04 8.76
CA SER A 105 -2.21 -6.07 10.13
C SER A 105 -3.03 -7.33 10.41
N TYR A 106 -3.92 -7.70 9.49
CA TYR A 106 -4.73 -8.91 9.55
C TYR A 106 -3.85 -10.17 9.61
N LEU A 107 -2.90 -10.32 8.69
CA LEU A 107 -1.99 -11.47 8.68
C LEU A 107 -1.11 -11.54 9.94
N LYS A 108 -0.66 -10.39 10.45
CA LYS A 108 0.13 -10.32 11.70
C LYS A 108 -0.69 -10.70 12.93
N ARG A 109 -1.99 -10.41 12.95
CA ARG A 109 -2.90 -10.82 14.03
C ARG A 109 -3.15 -12.32 13.95
N LYS A 110 -3.47 -12.83 12.76
CA LYS A 110 -3.70 -14.26 12.50
C LYS A 110 -2.52 -15.14 12.94
N ASP A 111 -1.30 -14.73 12.61
CA ASP A 111 -0.04 -15.41 12.97
C ASP A 111 0.21 -15.50 14.50
N LYS A 112 -0.39 -14.60 15.30
CA LYS A 112 -0.27 -14.61 16.77
C LYS A 112 -1.34 -15.45 17.48
N THR A 113 -2.37 -15.88 16.76
CA THR A 113 -3.52 -16.65 17.27
C THR A 113 -3.55 -18.09 16.76
N GLY A 114 -2.58 -18.49 15.92
CA GLY A 114 -2.34 -19.88 15.51
C GLY A 114 -1.27 -20.52 16.39
#